data_AF-A0A7S2B9F1-F1
#
_entry.id   AF-A0A7S2B9F1-F1
#
_cell.length_a   1.000
_cell.length_b   1.000
_cell.length_c   1.000
_cell.angle_alpha   90.00
_cell.angle_beta   90.00
_cell.angle_gamma   90.00
#
_symmetry.space_group_name_H-M   'P 1'
#
loop_
_entity.id
_entity.type
_entity.pdbx_description
1 polymer ?
#
loop_
_entity_poly.entity_id
_entity_poly.type
_entity_poly.pdbx_seq_one_letter_code
_entity_poly.pdbx_strand_id
1 'polypeptide(L)'
;RVVEMGCGKGMILFKVAAAPCVKEYVGCDLSRLAIKHVERVWKSHVATESSGVACSLSTHVRDASNFAGLADKSFDAVVCNGVSMYFPSASYLVEVLQAGLPKLDPTRGVYHFGDVISREHYKSFLLRRARFFTHGFDELQNLEVRETLFNSAKDRCFEQELFYALQLANQLPGV
;
A
#
# COMPACT_ATOMS: atom_id res chain seq x y z
N ARG A 1 6.00 -16.10 -2.45
CA ARG A 1 6.85 -14.94 -2.77
C ARG A 1 5.96 -13.72 -2.82
N VAL A 2 6.31 -12.68 -2.08
CA VAL A 2 5.49 -11.47 -1.96
C VAL A 2 6.33 -10.26 -2.35
N VAL A 3 5.74 -9.31 -3.06
CA VAL A 3 6.30 -7.97 -3.23
C VAL A 3 5.32 -6.95 -2.66
N GLU A 4 5.83 -6.01 -1.87
CA GLU A 4 5.05 -4.91 -1.29
C GLU A 4 5.61 -3.58 -1.76
N MET A 5 4.78 -2.79 -2.44
CA MET A 5 5.08 -1.42 -2.84
C MET A 5 4.52 -0.44 -1.81
N GLY A 6 5.41 0.39 -1.27
CA GLY A 6 5.15 1.26 -0.13
C GLY A 6 5.06 0.49 1.19
N CYS A 7 6.06 -0.36 1.46
CA CYS A 7 6.09 -1.16 2.68
C CYS A 7 6.22 -0.33 3.98
N GLY A 8 6.55 0.96 3.87
CA GLY A 8 6.62 1.90 4.97
C GLY A 8 7.49 1.39 6.10
N LYS A 9 6.95 1.41 7.32
CA LYS A 9 7.64 0.90 8.52
C LYS A 9 7.48 -0.62 8.72
N GLY A 10 6.96 -1.35 7.73
CA GLY A 10 6.88 -2.81 7.73
C GLY A 10 5.67 -3.41 8.47
N MET A 11 4.57 -2.67 8.58
CA MET A 11 3.38 -3.12 9.33
C MET A 11 2.82 -4.46 8.81
N ILE A 12 2.72 -4.62 7.49
CA ILE A 12 2.30 -5.86 6.84
C ILE A 12 3.53 -6.78 6.68
N LEU A 13 4.61 -6.24 6.13
CA LEU A 13 5.88 -6.93 5.87
C LEU A 13 6.30 -7.87 7.00
N PHE A 14 6.45 -7.40 8.23
CA PHE A 14 7.01 -8.21 9.31
C PHE A 14 6.13 -9.41 9.66
N LYS A 15 4.80 -9.22 9.66
CA LYS A 15 3.86 -10.29 9.98
C LYS A 15 3.79 -11.33 8.87
N VAL A 16 3.73 -10.87 7.62
CA VAL A 16 3.60 -11.77 6.46
C VAL A 16 4.92 -12.51 6.22
N ALA A 17 6.06 -11.82 6.25
CA ALA A 17 7.37 -12.44 6.04
C ALA A 17 7.77 -13.42 7.16
N ALA A 18 7.21 -13.28 8.37
CA ALA A 18 7.42 -14.25 9.45
C ALA A 18 6.57 -15.53 9.27
N ALA A 19 5.61 -15.57 8.34
CA ALA A 19 4.76 -16.74 8.14
C ALA A 19 5.57 -17.89 7.50
N PRO A 20 5.44 -19.15 7.98
CA PRO A 20 6.25 -20.28 7.49
C PRO A 20 6.11 -20.58 6.00
N CYS A 21 4.98 -20.21 5.39
CA CYS A 21 4.73 -20.42 3.95
C CYS A 21 5.42 -19.38 3.05
N VAL A 22 5.96 -18.29 3.61
CA VAL A 22 6.56 -17.21 2.85
C VAL A 22 8.07 -17.45 2.71
N LYS A 23 8.48 -17.76 1.48
CA LYS A 23 9.90 -18.04 1.15
C LYS A 23 10.72 -16.78 0.89
N GLU A 24 10.09 -15.75 0.35
CA GLU A 24 10.74 -14.51 -0.08
C GLU A 24 9.74 -13.36 0.04
N TYR A 25 10.23 -12.24 0.57
CA TYR A 25 9.52 -10.97 0.66
C TYR A 25 10.39 -9.84 0.10
N VAL A 26 9.83 -9.08 -0.83
CA VAL A 26 10.46 -7.90 -1.43
C VAL A 26 9.75 -6.65 -0.94
N GLY A 27 10.40 -5.87 -0.08
CA GLY A 27 9.88 -4.62 0.45
C GLY A 27 10.39 -3.40 -0.33
N CYS A 28 9.48 -2.62 -0.91
CA CYS A 28 9.83 -1.44 -1.69
C CYS A 28 9.19 -0.19 -1.09
N ASP A 29 9.92 0.93 -1.04
CA ASP A 29 9.39 2.21 -0.57
C ASP A 29 10.17 3.38 -1.17
N LEU A 30 9.52 4.51 -1.43
CA LEU A 30 10.19 5.72 -1.91
C LEU A 30 11.12 6.32 -0.84
N SER A 31 10.80 6.12 0.43
CA SER A 31 11.55 6.63 1.56
C SER A 31 12.73 5.73 1.93
N ARG A 32 13.94 6.23 1.71
CA ARG A 32 15.18 5.60 2.19
C ARG A 32 15.18 5.40 3.72
N LEU A 33 14.52 6.27 4.47
CA LEU A 33 14.41 6.14 5.93
C LEU A 33 13.51 4.98 6.32
N ALA A 34 12.41 4.75 5.59
CA ALA A 34 11.52 3.61 5.78
C ALA A 34 12.26 2.29 5.50
N ILE A 35 12.98 2.21 4.37
CA ILE A 35 13.80 1.03 4.04
C ILE A 35 14.85 0.72 5.12
N LYS A 36 15.63 1.73 5.55
CA LYS A 36 16.60 1.55 6.64
C LYS A 36 15.93 1.11 7.95
N HIS A 37 14.70 1.55 8.20
CA HIS A 37 13.93 1.12 9.36
C HIS A 37 13.55 -0.36 9.27
N VAL A 38 13.01 -0.78 8.12
CA VAL A 38 12.66 -2.18 7.84
C VAL A 38 13.86 -3.10 8.01
N GLU A 39 14.99 -2.76 7.39
CA GLU A 39 16.23 -3.55 7.47
C GLU A 39 16.73 -3.71 8.92
N ARG A 40 16.66 -2.64 9.71
CA ARG A 40 17.08 -2.65 11.12
C ARG A 40 16.16 -3.55 11.94
N VAL A 41 14.85 -3.34 11.85
CA VAL A 41 13.85 -4.09 12.63
C VAL A 41 13.88 -5.57 12.23
N TRP A 42 13.98 -5.87 10.94
CA TRP A 42 14.10 -7.24 10.45
C TRP A 42 15.25 -8.00 11.13
N LYS A 43 16.46 -7.43 11.11
CA LYS A 43 17.66 -8.07 11.69
C LYS A 43 17.60 -8.19 13.22
N SER A 44 16.96 -7.24 13.89
CA SER A 44 16.99 -7.16 15.36
C SER A 44 15.80 -7.86 16.05
N HIS A 45 14.66 -8.00 15.38
CA HIS A 45 13.41 -8.46 16.01
C HIS A 45 12.67 -9.55 15.25
N VAL A 46 12.90 -9.70 13.93
CA VAL A 46 12.13 -10.65 13.11
C VAL A 46 12.94 -11.88 12.74
N ALA A 47 14.06 -11.70 12.03
CA ALA A 47 14.94 -12.78 11.60
C ALA A 47 16.15 -12.92 12.55
N THR A 48 15.88 -13.05 13.85
CA THR A 48 16.91 -13.38 14.83
C THR A 48 17.31 -14.85 14.71
N GLU A 49 18.48 -15.23 15.23
CA GLU A 49 18.96 -16.63 15.19
C GLU A 49 17.96 -17.63 15.81
N SER A 50 17.19 -17.19 16.81
CA SER A 50 16.18 -18.00 17.50
C SER A 50 14.77 -17.92 16.88
N SER A 51 14.55 -17.08 15.87
CA SER A 51 13.21 -16.80 15.33
C SER A 51 12.60 -17.93 14.49
N GLY A 52 13.43 -18.80 13.90
CA GLY A 52 12.98 -19.83 12.97
C GLY A 52 12.39 -19.28 11.65
N VAL A 53 12.52 -17.98 11.37
CA VAL A 53 12.02 -17.35 10.14
C VAL A 53 12.90 -17.76 8.95
N ALA A 54 12.32 -18.52 8.02
CA ALA A 54 13.00 -19.00 6.81
C ALA A 54 12.87 -18.06 5.59
N CYS A 55 12.09 -16.98 5.71
CA CYS A 55 11.87 -16.04 4.62
C CYS A 55 13.14 -15.23 4.34
N SER A 56 13.53 -15.12 3.05
CA SER A 56 14.49 -14.11 2.63
C SER A 56 13.81 -12.75 2.49
N LEU A 57 14.45 -11.69 2.98
CA LEU A 57 14.01 -10.31 2.79
C LEU A 57 14.97 -9.57 1.85
N SER A 58 14.42 -8.94 0.81
CA SER A 58 15.11 -7.94 0.01
C SER A 58 14.38 -6.60 0.08
N THR A 59 15.13 -5.50 0.10
CA THR A 59 14.59 -4.16 0.27
C THR A 59 15.12 -3.20 -0.79
N HIS A 60 14.25 -2.31 -1.28
CA HIS A 60 14.63 -1.36 -2.33
C HIS A 60 14.00 0.00 -2.12
N VAL A 61 14.81 1.05 -2.32
CA VAL A 61 14.30 2.42 -2.43
C VAL A 61 13.79 2.62 -3.85
N ARG A 62 12.49 2.60 -4.06
CA ARG A 62 11.88 2.76 -5.39
C ARG A 62 10.45 3.26 -5.34
N ASP A 63 10.04 3.85 -6.45
CA ASP A 63 8.68 4.32 -6.71
C ASP A 63 7.68 3.16 -6.84
N ALA A 64 6.41 3.40 -6.50
CA ALA A 64 5.37 2.37 -6.47
C ALA A 64 5.03 1.80 -7.85
N SER A 65 5.25 2.54 -8.95
CA SER A 65 5.05 2.02 -10.31
C SER A 65 6.28 1.28 -10.85
N ASN A 66 7.42 1.36 -10.16
CA ASN A 66 8.69 0.83 -10.66
C ASN A 66 8.92 -0.64 -10.29
N PHE A 67 8.37 -1.55 -11.09
CA PHE A 67 8.65 -2.99 -10.99
C PHE A 67 9.84 -3.45 -11.84
N ALA A 68 10.66 -2.54 -12.38
CA ALA A 68 11.80 -2.90 -13.21
C ALA A 68 12.80 -3.77 -12.43
N GLY A 69 13.36 -4.77 -13.14
CA GLY A 69 14.29 -5.75 -12.57
C GLY A 69 13.66 -6.80 -11.65
N LEU A 70 12.35 -6.71 -11.36
CA LEU A 70 11.63 -7.78 -10.66
C LEU A 70 11.15 -8.84 -11.67
N ALA A 71 11.30 -10.11 -11.30
CA ALA A 71 10.97 -11.24 -12.16
C ALA A 71 9.46 -11.29 -12.49
N ASP A 72 9.15 -11.40 -13.78
CA ASP A 72 7.79 -11.59 -14.27
C ASP A 72 7.20 -12.92 -13.80
N LYS A 73 5.88 -12.97 -13.66
CA LYS A 73 5.12 -14.20 -13.39
C LYS A 73 5.63 -15.02 -12.19
N SER A 74 6.15 -14.35 -11.17
CA SER A 74 6.91 -15.01 -10.10
C SER A 74 6.35 -14.79 -8.70
N PHE A 75 5.50 -13.78 -8.53
CA PHE A 75 4.95 -13.41 -7.23
C PHE A 75 3.58 -14.03 -6.98
N ASP A 76 3.42 -14.60 -5.80
CA ASP A 76 2.13 -15.12 -5.33
C ASP A 76 1.23 -13.97 -4.86
N ALA A 77 1.85 -12.86 -4.42
CA ALA A 77 1.14 -11.66 -4.06
C ALA A 77 1.93 -10.39 -4.42
N VAL A 78 1.23 -9.42 -4.97
CA VAL A 78 1.65 -8.01 -5.05
C VAL A 78 0.80 -7.23 -4.08
N VAL A 79 1.41 -6.47 -3.18
CA VAL A 79 0.73 -5.71 -2.12
C VAL A 79 0.99 -4.23 -2.33
N CYS A 80 -0.08 -3.45 -2.43
CA CYS A 80 -0.07 -1.99 -2.42
C CYS A 80 -1.15 -1.55 -1.45
N ASN A 81 -0.78 -1.30 -0.18
CA ASN A 81 -1.76 -0.97 0.86
C ASN A 81 -1.42 0.38 1.50
N GLY A 82 -2.37 1.32 1.48
CA GLY A 82 -2.23 2.63 2.14
C GLY A 82 -1.31 3.60 1.40
N VAL A 83 -1.07 3.33 0.12
CA VAL A 83 -0.17 4.12 -0.74
C VAL A 83 -0.91 5.05 -1.68
N SER A 84 -2.12 4.67 -2.10
CA SER A 84 -2.87 5.34 -3.17
C SER A 84 -3.26 6.78 -2.82
N MET A 85 -3.41 7.10 -1.53
CA MET A 85 -3.69 8.44 -1.03
C MET A 85 -2.59 9.46 -1.33
N TYR A 86 -1.36 9.00 -1.61
CA TYR A 86 -0.22 9.86 -1.95
C TYR A 86 0.00 10.02 -3.46
N PHE A 87 -0.77 9.31 -4.30
CA PHE A 87 -0.55 9.31 -5.74
C PHE A 87 -0.89 10.66 -6.37
N PRO A 88 -0.18 11.08 -7.42
CA PRO A 88 -0.41 12.38 -8.05
C PRO A 88 -1.73 12.44 -8.82
N SER A 89 -2.21 11.31 -9.36
CA SER A 89 -3.40 11.24 -10.22
C SER A 89 -4.02 9.84 -10.26
N ALA A 90 -5.25 9.75 -10.81
CA ALA A 90 -5.89 8.47 -11.13
C ALA A 90 -5.13 7.70 -12.22
N SER A 91 -4.54 8.38 -13.20
CA SER A 91 -3.72 7.72 -14.23
C SER A 91 -2.50 7.03 -13.64
N TYR A 92 -1.87 7.63 -12.62
CA TYR A 92 -0.74 7.00 -11.92
C TYR A 92 -1.19 5.78 -11.11
N LEU A 93 -2.39 5.80 -10.51
CA LEU A 93 -2.97 4.59 -9.89
C LEU A 93 -3.08 3.45 -10.92
N VAL A 94 -3.59 3.75 -12.11
CA VAL A 94 -3.72 2.77 -13.20
C VAL A 94 -2.34 2.25 -13.62
N GLU A 95 -1.34 3.12 -13.73
CA GLU A 95 0.05 2.75 -14.03
C GLU A 95 0.61 1.75 -12.99
N VAL A 96 0.41 2.01 -11.70
CA VAL A 96 0.85 1.11 -10.61
C VAL A 96 0.19 -0.26 -10.70
N LEU A 97 -1.11 -0.31 -11.00
CA LEU A 97 -1.83 -1.56 -11.19
C LEU A 97 -1.30 -2.32 -12.41
N GLN A 98 -1.21 -1.66 -13.56
CA GLN A 98 -0.72 -2.24 -14.81
C GLN A 98 0.74 -2.71 -14.74
N ALA A 99 1.59 -2.03 -13.97
CA ALA A 99 2.99 -2.42 -13.78
C ALA A 99 3.14 -3.66 -12.89
N GLY A 100 2.25 -3.85 -11.91
CA GLY A 100 2.32 -4.98 -10.98
C GLY A 100 1.63 -6.25 -11.49
N LEU A 101 0.54 -6.14 -12.26
CA LEU A 101 -0.20 -7.31 -12.76
C LEU A 101 0.67 -8.34 -13.51
N PRO A 102 1.59 -7.97 -14.42
CA PRO A 102 2.45 -8.92 -15.12
C PRO A 102 3.45 -9.67 -14.22
N LYS A 103 3.66 -9.18 -13.00
CA LYS A 103 4.59 -9.78 -12.02
C LYS A 103 3.97 -10.94 -11.27
N LEU A 104 2.65 -11.05 -11.28
CA LEU A 104 1.91 -12.10 -10.60
C LEU A 104 2.04 -13.46 -11.30
N ASP A 105 2.17 -14.51 -10.50
CA ASP A 105 1.94 -15.89 -10.94
C ASP A 105 0.58 -15.96 -11.66
N PRO A 106 0.52 -16.39 -12.93
CA PRO A 106 -0.69 -16.29 -13.73
C PRO A 106 -1.80 -17.23 -13.29
N THR A 107 -1.51 -18.19 -12.41
CA THR A 107 -2.47 -19.23 -11.98
C THR A 107 -3.08 -18.96 -10.62
N ARG A 108 -2.32 -18.34 -9.72
CA ARG A 108 -2.69 -18.17 -8.30
C ARG A 108 -2.29 -16.82 -7.70
N GLY A 109 -1.64 -15.96 -8.47
CA GLY A 109 -1.16 -14.67 -7.99
C GLY A 109 -2.32 -13.74 -7.64
N VAL A 110 -2.20 -13.02 -6.53
CA VAL A 110 -3.20 -12.05 -6.06
C VAL A 110 -2.60 -10.65 -6.02
N TYR A 111 -3.28 -9.67 -6.60
CA TYR A 111 -2.98 -8.26 -6.35
C TYR A 111 -3.82 -7.76 -5.18
N HIS A 112 -3.20 -7.50 -4.03
CA HIS A 112 -3.84 -6.82 -2.92
C HIS A 112 -3.63 -5.30 -3.05
N PHE A 113 -4.67 -4.59 -3.51
CA PHE A 113 -4.69 -3.13 -3.55
C PHE A 113 -5.65 -2.60 -2.48
N GLY A 114 -5.11 -2.23 -1.33
CA GLY A 114 -5.85 -2.00 -0.09
C GLY A 114 -5.77 -0.57 0.43
N ASP A 115 -6.63 -0.27 1.42
CA ASP A 115 -6.71 1.04 2.09
C ASP A 115 -6.94 2.19 1.10
N VAL A 116 -7.82 1.95 0.12
CA VAL A 116 -8.26 2.94 -0.86
C VAL A 116 -9.35 3.81 -0.23
N ILE A 117 -9.12 5.11 -0.18
CA ILE A 117 -10.08 6.06 0.37
C ILE A 117 -11.22 6.24 -0.63
N SER A 118 -12.43 5.82 -0.23
CA SER A 118 -13.66 6.04 -1.02
C SER A 118 -13.98 7.54 -1.11
N ARG A 119 -14.23 8.03 -2.34
CA ARG A 119 -14.61 9.42 -2.58
C ARG A 119 -15.92 9.80 -1.88
N GLU A 120 -16.90 8.89 -1.88
CA GLU A 120 -18.19 9.09 -1.21
C GLU A 120 -18.01 9.32 0.30
N HIS A 121 -17.07 8.59 0.91
CA HIS A 121 -16.82 8.63 2.35
C HIS A 121 -15.70 9.61 2.76
N TYR A 122 -15.15 10.38 1.81
CA TYR A 122 -13.93 11.16 2.01
C TYR A 122 -14.05 12.17 3.15
N LYS A 123 -15.16 12.93 3.21
CA LYS A 123 -15.39 13.91 4.28
C LYS A 123 -15.46 13.23 5.66
N SER A 124 -16.15 12.10 5.75
CA SER A 124 -16.24 11.32 7.00
C SER A 124 -14.88 10.77 7.43
N PHE A 125 -14.07 10.29 6.48
CA PHE A 125 -12.69 9.89 6.73
C PHE A 125 -11.85 11.05 7.29
N LEU A 126 -11.92 12.22 6.66
CA LEU A 126 -11.19 13.41 7.12
C LEU A 126 -11.60 13.83 8.53
N LEU A 127 -12.90 13.86 8.83
CA LEU A 127 -13.39 14.19 10.18
C LEU A 127 -12.92 13.17 11.22
N ARG A 128 -12.98 11.87 10.90
CA ARG A 128 -12.51 10.82 11.81
C ARG A 128 -11.02 10.96 12.10
N ARG A 129 -10.22 11.25 11.08
CA ARG A 129 -8.78 11.49 11.24
C ARG A 129 -8.51 12.73 12.08
N ALA A 130 -9.21 13.83 11.80
CA ALA A 130 -9.08 15.08 12.56
C ALA A 130 -9.38 14.86 14.04
N ARG A 131 -10.50 14.17 14.34
CA ARG A 131 -10.90 13.83 15.71
C ARG A 131 -9.86 13.00 16.46
N PHE A 132 -9.10 12.17 15.75
CA PHE A 132 -8.12 11.29 16.37
C PHE A 132 -6.78 12.00 16.62
N PHE A 133 -6.37 12.91 15.74
CA PHE A 133 -5.02 13.47 15.76
C PHE A 133 -4.93 14.95 16.13
N THR A 134 -5.94 15.76 15.82
CA THR A 134 -5.77 17.23 15.80
C THR A 134 -6.90 18.04 16.42
N HIS A 135 -8.12 17.51 16.54
CA HIS A 135 -9.28 18.28 17.01
C HIS A 135 -10.16 17.48 17.98
N GLY A 136 -10.82 18.18 18.90
CA GLY A 136 -11.90 17.65 19.72
C GLY A 136 -13.22 17.51 18.97
N PHE A 137 -14.20 16.85 19.59
CA PHE A 137 -15.53 16.67 19.00
C PHE A 137 -16.30 18.00 18.83
N ASP A 138 -16.20 18.89 19.83
CA ASP A 138 -16.92 20.17 19.83
C ASP A 138 -16.38 21.14 18.77
N GLU A 139 -15.06 21.17 18.58
CA GLU A 139 -14.43 21.97 17.51
C GLU A 139 -14.92 21.54 16.13
N LEU A 140 -15.10 20.24 15.90
CA LEU A 140 -15.57 19.69 14.63
C LEU A 140 -17.07 19.91 14.40
N GLN A 141 -17.84 20.41 15.38
CA GLN A 141 -19.22 20.86 15.14
C GLN A 141 -19.25 22.15 14.32
N ASN A 142 -18.22 23.00 14.45
CA ASN A 142 -18.11 24.25 13.71
C ASN A 142 -17.93 23.98 12.21
N LEU A 143 -18.74 24.65 11.38
CA LEU A 143 -18.71 24.50 9.92
C LEU A 143 -17.42 25.03 9.30
N GLU A 144 -16.93 26.17 9.75
CA GLU A 144 -15.72 26.82 9.22
C GLU A 144 -14.47 25.97 9.47
N VAL A 145 -14.40 25.33 10.64
CA VAL A 145 -13.36 24.35 10.97
C VAL A 145 -13.40 23.17 10.00
N ARG A 146 -14.59 22.62 9.74
CA ARG A 146 -14.76 21.50 8.80
C ARG A 146 -14.41 21.88 7.36
N GLU A 147 -14.83 23.05 6.90
CA GLU A 147 -14.50 23.53 5.55
C GLU A 147 -12.99 23.74 5.38
N THR A 148 -12.34 24.34 6.37
CA THR A 148 -10.88 24.51 6.39
C THR A 148 -10.18 23.15 6.32
N LEU A 149 -10.65 22.16 7.09
CA LEU A 149 -10.12 20.80 7.07
C LEU A 149 -10.28 20.15 5.69
N PHE A 150 -11.46 20.26 5.06
CA PHE A 150 -11.73 19.66 3.75
C PHE A 150 -10.91 20.31 2.64
N ASN A 151 -10.76 21.64 2.67
CA ASN A 151 -10.03 22.38 1.64
C ASN A 151 -8.51 22.22 1.75
N SER A 152 -7.99 21.93 2.95
CA SER A 152 -6.55 21.72 3.17
C SER A 152 -6.10 20.26 3.02
N ALA A 153 -7.05 19.32 2.91
CA ALA A 153 -6.74 17.90 2.79
C ALA A 153 -6.02 17.59 1.48
N LYS A 154 -4.94 16.80 1.57
CA LYS A 154 -4.09 16.43 0.42
C LYS A 154 -4.29 14.99 -0.04
N ASP A 155 -4.88 14.15 0.80
CA ASP A 155 -5.06 12.72 0.52
C ASP A 155 -5.96 12.53 -0.69
N ARG A 156 -5.55 11.68 -1.63
CA ARG A 156 -6.40 11.30 -2.75
C ARG A 156 -7.46 10.30 -2.31
N CYS A 157 -8.62 10.43 -2.93
CA CYS A 157 -9.72 9.48 -2.85
C CYS A 157 -10.14 9.10 -4.27
N PHE A 158 -10.79 7.95 -4.40
CA PHE A 158 -11.15 7.37 -5.68
C PHE A 158 -12.64 6.99 -5.72
N GLU A 159 -13.24 7.14 -6.90
CA GLU A 159 -14.59 6.64 -7.19
C GLU A 159 -14.53 5.13 -7.39
N GLN A 160 -15.55 4.41 -6.91
CA GLN A 160 -15.64 2.97 -7.11
C GLN A 160 -15.82 2.62 -8.60
N GLU A 161 -16.49 3.52 -9.34
CA GLU A 161 -16.76 3.42 -10.78
C GLU A 161 -15.49 3.32 -11.61
N LEU A 162 -14.38 3.93 -11.14
CA LEU A 162 -13.07 3.77 -11.77
C LEU A 162 -12.66 2.29 -11.84
N PHE A 163 -12.78 1.55 -10.72
CA PHE A 163 -12.36 0.16 -10.66
C PHE A 163 -13.28 -0.74 -11.48
N TYR A 164 -14.59 -0.50 -11.46
CA TYR A 164 -15.54 -1.21 -12.32
C TYR A 164 -15.27 -0.95 -13.81
N ALA A 165 -14.96 0.30 -14.18
CA ALA A 165 -14.62 0.64 -15.57
C ALA A 165 -13.34 -0.06 -16.03
N LEU A 166 -12.30 -0.11 -15.18
CA LEU A 166 -11.07 -0.82 -15.48
C LEU A 166 -11.30 -2.33 -15.65
N GLN A 167 -12.16 -2.93 -14.82
CA GLN A 167 -12.53 -4.34 -14.94
C GLN A 167 -13.30 -4.61 -16.25
N LEU A 168 -14.30 -3.79 -16.58
CA LEU A 168 -15.06 -3.90 -17.84
C LEU A 168 -14.17 -3.74 -19.08
N ALA A 169 -13.10 -2.94 -18.97
CA ALA A 169 -12.10 -2.76 -20.01
C ALA A 169 -11.02 -3.86 -20.05
N ASN A 170 -11.15 -4.92 -19.25
CA ASN A 170 -10.15 -6.00 -19.08
C ASN A 170 -8.76 -5.49 -18.65
N GLN A 171 -8.70 -4.34 -17.97
CA GLN A 171 -7.45 -3.78 -17.42
C GLN A 171 -7.19 -4.23 -15.98
N LEU A 172 -8.21 -4.72 -15.28
CA LEU A 172 -8.09 -5.41 -14.00
C LEU A 172 -8.72 -6.80 -14.10
N PRO A 173 -8.13 -7.82 -13.45
CA PRO A 173 -8.78 -9.11 -13.29
C PRO A 173 -10.06 -8.95 -12.47
N GLY A 174 -10.97 -9.92 -12.59
CA GLY A 174 -12.15 -9.98 -11.72
C GLY A 174 -11.75 -10.11 -10.24
N VAL A 175 -12.56 -9.51 -9.37
CA VAL A 175 -12.48 -9.61 -7.91
C VAL A 175 -13.02 -10.96 -7.45
#